data_AF-A0A1F3XAK7-F1
#
_entry.id   AF-A0A1F3XAK7-F1
#
_cell.length_a   1.000
_cell.length_b   1.000
_cell.length_c   1.000
_cell.angle_alpha   90.00
_cell.angle_beta   90.00
_cell.angle_gamma   90.00
#
_symmetry.space_group_name_H-M   'P 1'
#
loop_
_entity.id
_entity.type
_entity.pdbx_description
1 polymer ?
#
loop_
_entity_poly.entity_id
_entity_poly.type
_entity_poly.pdbx_seq_one_letter_code
_entity_poly.pdbx_strand_id
1 'polypeptide(L)'
;TAYPAKPIRLVVGFAAGGPTDLPARSVADKLGTALGQRVVVENRVGAGGQIATQDVLSKPRDGYTLLLCTHFESINTALYRKVAFKLSDIAPISQISRYYYGVAVTNEIPAQNWDAFIAYAKANPGKINYATVGAGSAQEILARQLAKLTGIDMTKVPYKGGADIMTDLMAGRVHFYVSPTLAVLPQYKAGKLRIIAVTSPERLPAAPEIQTLTEKSIPFVRFGWLGICAGAGTPQPIIAL
;
A
#
# COMPACT_ATOMS: atom_id res chain seq x y z
N THR A 1 20.48 -14.99 28.17
CA THR A 1 21.26 -14.52 27.01
C THR A 1 20.64 -13.23 26.50
N ALA A 2 21.44 -12.21 26.21
CA ALA A 2 20.93 -10.93 25.70
C ALA A 2 20.38 -11.13 24.28
N TYR A 3 19.17 -10.63 24.04
CA TYR A 3 18.59 -10.53 22.71
C TYR A 3 19.07 -9.23 22.05
N PRO A 4 19.34 -9.21 20.72
CA PRO A 4 19.43 -10.35 19.81
C PRO A 4 20.84 -10.97 19.78
N ALA A 5 20.92 -12.31 19.66
CA ALA A 5 22.17 -13.08 19.56
C ALA A 5 22.40 -13.72 18.18
N LYS A 6 21.46 -13.51 17.24
CA LYS A 6 21.51 -14.00 15.85
C LYS A 6 20.73 -13.04 14.95
N PRO A 7 20.85 -13.14 13.61
CA PRO A 7 20.11 -12.30 12.70
C PRO A 7 18.59 -12.40 12.87
N ILE A 8 17.90 -11.28 12.67
CA ILE A 8 16.44 -11.16 12.70
C ILE A 8 15.90 -11.20 11.28
N ARG A 9 14.81 -11.92 11.05
CA ARG A 9 14.08 -11.95 9.79
C ARG A 9 12.97 -10.89 9.83
N LEU A 10 12.91 -10.00 8.83
CA LEU A 10 11.80 -9.09 8.59
C LEU A 10 11.06 -9.54 7.33
N VAL A 11 9.90 -10.17 7.52
CA VAL A 11 9.13 -10.77 6.43
C VAL A 11 8.18 -9.72 5.83
N VAL A 12 8.19 -9.59 4.50
CA VAL A 12 7.39 -8.64 3.72
C VAL A 12 6.41 -9.38 2.82
N GLY A 13 5.12 -9.07 2.91
CA GLY A 13 4.04 -9.75 2.16
C GLY A 13 3.92 -9.40 0.67
N PHE A 14 4.84 -8.60 0.13
CA PHE A 14 4.74 -8.01 -1.20
C PHE A 14 6.08 -8.04 -1.92
N ALA A 15 6.03 -7.84 -3.25
CA ALA A 15 7.21 -7.92 -4.12
C ALA A 15 8.31 -6.90 -3.75
N ALA A 16 9.55 -7.29 -4.04
CA ALA A 16 10.72 -6.45 -3.82
C ALA A 16 10.68 -5.17 -4.67
N GLY A 17 11.32 -4.10 -4.19
CA GLY A 17 11.36 -2.79 -4.85
C GLY A 17 10.04 -1.99 -4.77
N GLY A 18 9.02 -2.53 -4.12
CA GLY A 18 7.72 -1.89 -3.95
C GLY A 18 7.63 -0.92 -2.77
N PRO A 19 6.47 -0.27 -2.58
CA PRO A 19 6.25 0.72 -1.53
C PRO A 19 6.26 0.15 -0.11
N THR A 20 6.27 -1.17 0.05
CA THR A 20 6.42 -1.87 1.34
C THR A 20 7.87 -2.31 1.57
N ASP A 21 8.53 -2.84 0.52
CA ASP A 21 9.89 -3.37 0.58
C ASP A 21 10.95 -2.27 0.79
N LEU A 22 10.83 -1.13 0.11
CA LEU A 22 11.80 -0.03 0.26
C LEU A 22 11.82 0.52 1.69
N PRO A 23 10.68 0.83 2.35
CA PRO A 23 10.68 1.17 3.78
C PRO A 23 11.18 0.05 4.68
N ALA A 24 10.82 -1.21 4.40
CA ALA A 24 11.29 -2.35 5.20
C ALA A 24 12.82 -2.47 5.20
N ARG A 25 13.47 -2.30 4.04
CA ARG A 25 14.93 -2.32 3.92
C ARG A 25 15.58 -1.16 4.67
N SER A 26 15.01 0.04 4.57
CA SER A 26 15.48 1.22 5.31
C SER A 26 15.40 1.02 6.82
N VAL A 27 14.29 0.44 7.31
CA VAL A 27 14.14 0.10 8.74
C VAL A 27 15.08 -1.02 9.15
N ALA A 28 15.22 -2.08 8.35
CA ALA A 28 16.10 -3.21 8.65
C ALA A 28 17.56 -2.77 8.81
N ASP A 29 18.05 -1.88 7.94
CA ASP A 29 19.41 -1.34 8.01
C ASP A 29 19.67 -0.56 9.33
N LYS A 30 18.76 0.37 9.65
CA LYS A 30 18.85 1.16 10.89
C LYS A 30 18.69 0.31 12.14
N LEU A 31 17.72 -0.60 12.14
CA LEU A 31 17.47 -1.50 13.26
C LEU A 31 18.65 -2.44 13.46
N GLY A 32 19.27 -2.92 12.38
CA GLY A 32 20.43 -3.80 12.48
C GLY A 32 21.65 -3.09 13.07
N THR A 33 21.84 -1.82 12.72
CA THR A 33 22.86 -0.96 13.35
C THR A 33 22.59 -0.76 14.84
N ALA A 34 21.34 -0.46 15.22
CA ALA A 34 20.96 -0.22 16.61
C ALA A 34 21.08 -1.48 17.50
N LEU A 35 20.76 -2.65 16.94
CA LEU A 35 20.76 -3.92 17.68
C LEU A 35 22.10 -4.66 17.62
N GLY A 36 23.07 -4.21 16.82
CA GLY A 36 24.33 -4.91 16.59
C GLY A 36 24.16 -6.29 15.94
N GLN A 37 23.02 -6.55 15.29
CA GLN A 37 22.69 -7.80 14.61
C GLN A 37 22.02 -7.52 13.28
N ARG A 38 22.32 -8.33 12.26
CA ARG A 38 21.72 -8.15 10.93
C ARG A 38 20.20 -8.36 10.97
N VAL A 39 19.46 -7.45 10.35
CA VAL A 39 18.04 -7.64 10.02
C VAL A 39 17.91 -7.95 8.54
N VAL A 40 17.38 -9.13 8.19
CA VAL A 40 17.28 -9.64 6.81
C VAL A 40 15.85 -9.48 6.32
N VAL A 41 15.67 -8.72 5.25
CA VAL A 41 14.36 -8.58 4.58
C VAL A 41 14.11 -9.79 3.67
N GLU A 42 12.99 -10.48 3.89
CA GLU A 42 12.52 -11.61 3.07
C GLU A 42 11.13 -11.32 2.47
N ASN A 43 11.00 -11.33 1.15
CA ASN A 43 9.71 -11.15 0.48
C ASN A 43 8.97 -12.51 0.36
N ARG A 44 7.80 -12.62 1.00
CA ARG A 44 6.88 -13.78 0.93
C ARG A 44 5.55 -13.33 0.33
N VAL A 45 5.49 -13.32 -0.99
CA VAL A 45 4.37 -12.72 -1.75
C VAL A 45 3.16 -13.63 -1.84
N GLY A 46 1.96 -13.03 -1.91
CA GLY A 46 0.73 -13.71 -2.31
C GLY A 46 -0.44 -13.50 -1.34
N ALA A 47 -1.65 -13.74 -1.84
CA ALA A 47 -2.92 -13.63 -1.09
C ALA A 47 -3.08 -12.31 -0.31
N GLY A 48 -2.64 -11.17 -0.87
CA GLY A 48 -2.73 -9.88 -0.18
C GLY A 48 -1.91 -9.80 1.11
N GLY A 49 -0.78 -10.52 1.18
CA GLY A 49 0.13 -10.53 2.32
C GLY A 49 -0.10 -11.68 3.30
N GLN A 50 -1.20 -12.44 3.17
CA GLN A 50 -1.54 -13.51 4.11
C GLN A 50 -0.46 -14.59 4.23
N ILE A 51 0.28 -14.88 3.15
CA ILE A 51 1.37 -15.87 3.16
C ILE A 51 2.51 -15.42 4.08
N ALA A 52 2.89 -14.14 4.03
CA ALA A 52 3.88 -13.58 4.96
C ALA A 52 3.38 -13.60 6.41
N THR A 53 2.13 -13.20 6.65
CA THR A 53 1.54 -13.25 7.99
C THR A 53 1.58 -14.67 8.55
N GLN A 54 1.18 -15.67 7.76
CA GLN A 54 1.22 -17.08 8.16
C GLN A 54 2.65 -17.59 8.41
N ASP A 55 3.63 -17.21 7.57
CA ASP A 55 5.03 -17.59 7.81
C ASP A 55 5.49 -17.09 9.17
N VAL A 56 5.27 -15.81 9.48
CA VAL A 56 5.66 -15.21 10.77
C VAL A 56 4.90 -15.88 11.92
N LEU A 57 3.59 -16.07 11.78
CA LEU A 57 2.77 -16.68 12.82
C LEU A 57 3.11 -18.15 13.06
N SER A 58 3.73 -18.85 12.11
CA SER A 58 4.23 -20.22 12.29
C SER A 58 5.56 -20.32 13.05
N LYS A 59 6.27 -19.20 13.27
CA LYS A 59 7.59 -19.20 13.92
C LYS A 59 7.51 -19.09 15.44
N PRO A 60 8.58 -19.50 16.16
CA PRO A 60 8.71 -19.24 17.59
C PRO A 60 8.48 -17.77 17.93
N ARG A 61 7.88 -17.52 19.09
CA ARG A 61 7.59 -16.17 19.61
C ARG A 61 8.82 -15.58 20.31
N ASP A 62 9.98 -15.65 19.66
CA ASP A 62 11.29 -15.34 20.25
C ASP A 62 11.90 -14.03 19.74
N GLY A 63 11.16 -13.26 18.94
CA GLY A 63 11.57 -11.96 18.39
C GLY A 63 12.39 -12.04 17.09
N TYR A 64 12.89 -13.21 16.69
CA TYR A 64 13.76 -13.31 15.52
C TYR A 64 13.02 -13.40 14.19
N THR A 65 11.69 -13.46 14.20
CA THR A 65 10.87 -13.34 12.99
C THR A 65 9.82 -12.26 13.20
N LEU A 66 9.99 -11.16 12.50
CA LEU A 66 9.13 -10.00 12.48
C LEU A 66 8.35 -9.93 11.17
N LEU A 67 7.18 -9.32 11.22
CA LEU A 67 6.32 -9.02 10.09
C LEU A 67 6.40 -7.52 9.80
N LEU A 68 6.61 -7.17 8.52
CA LEU A 68 6.20 -5.86 8.03
C LEU A 68 4.67 -5.86 7.86
N CYS A 69 3.96 -5.52 8.92
CA CYS A 69 2.51 -5.51 8.93
C CYS A 69 1.96 -4.23 8.30
N THR A 70 0.73 -4.31 7.81
CA THR A 70 0.07 -3.21 7.11
C THR A 70 -1.41 -3.15 7.48
N HIS A 71 -2.14 -2.21 6.86
CA HIS A 71 -3.59 -2.19 6.93
C HIS A 71 -4.27 -3.38 6.22
N PHE A 72 -3.55 -4.15 5.38
CA PHE A 72 -4.12 -5.31 4.69
C PHE A 72 -4.50 -6.43 5.66
N GLU A 73 -3.79 -6.60 6.77
CA GLU A 73 -4.10 -7.61 7.78
C GLU A 73 -5.54 -7.42 8.30
N SER A 74 -5.93 -6.18 8.62
CA SER A 74 -7.30 -5.85 9.03
C SER A 74 -8.30 -6.05 7.89
N ILE A 75 -8.00 -5.59 6.69
CA ILE A 75 -8.87 -5.77 5.52
C ILE A 75 -9.11 -7.25 5.24
N ASN A 76 -8.05 -8.06 5.28
CA ASN A 76 -8.11 -9.49 4.99
C ASN A 76 -9.07 -10.17 5.94
N THR A 77 -8.93 -9.93 7.26
CA THR A 77 -9.80 -10.50 8.29
C THR A 77 -11.26 -10.05 8.20
N ALA A 78 -11.52 -8.87 7.62
CA ALA A 78 -12.88 -8.36 7.42
C ALA A 78 -13.52 -8.85 6.11
N LEU A 79 -12.72 -9.08 5.07
CA LEU A 79 -13.23 -9.33 3.72
C LEU A 79 -13.26 -10.81 3.33
N TYR A 80 -12.22 -11.57 3.67
CA TYR A 80 -12.12 -12.97 3.25
C TYR A 80 -12.83 -13.88 4.24
N ARG A 81 -13.72 -14.75 3.72
CA ARG A 81 -14.44 -15.75 4.55
C ARG A 81 -13.50 -16.73 5.26
N LYS A 82 -12.34 -17.01 4.67
CA LYS A 82 -11.33 -17.91 5.20
C LYS A 82 -9.99 -17.18 5.25
N VAL A 83 -9.59 -16.77 6.45
CA VAL A 83 -8.26 -16.25 6.76
C VAL A 83 -7.67 -17.12 7.86
N ALA A 84 -6.43 -17.57 7.70
CA ALA A 84 -5.79 -18.48 8.64
C ALA A 84 -5.12 -17.76 9.83
N PHE A 85 -5.61 -16.57 10.20
CA PHE A 85 -5.17 -15.82 11.37
C PHE A 85 -6.27 -14.87 11.86
N LYS A 86 -6.20 -14.50 13.13
CA LYS A 86 -6.95 -13.41 13.76
C LYS A 86 -6.03 -12.21 13.96
N LEU A 87 -6.58 -11.00 14.01
CA LEU A 87 -5.77 -9.81 14.35
C LEU A 87 -5.11 -9.92 15.72
N SER A 88 -5.76 -10.60 16.67
CA SER A 88 -5.20 -10.89 18.01
C SER A 88 -3.96 -11.79 17.98
N ASP A 89 -3.69 -12.49 16.88
CA ASP A 89 -2.51 -13.35 16.74
C ASP A 89 -1.26 -12.52 16.41
N ILE A 90 -1.42 -11.22 16.11
CA ILE A 90 -0.35 -10.30 15.75
C ILE A 90 -0.12 -9.33 16.92
N ALA A 91 1.14 -9.24 17.37
CA ALA A 91 1.57 -8.25 18.35
C ALA A 91 2.15 -7.02 17.63
N PRO A 92 1.55 -5.82 17.75
CA PRO A 92 2.12 -4.61 17.18
C PRO A 92 3.39 -4.21 17.94
N ILE A 93 4.41 -3.74 17.22
CA ILE A 93 5.62 -3.15 17.81
C ILE A 93 5.61 -1.65 17.55
N SER A 94 5.59 -1.23 16.28
CA SER A 94 5.63 0.19 15.94
C SER A 94 5.06 0.47 14.56
N GLN A 95 4.44 1.63 14.37
CA GLN A 95 4.11 2.15 13.04
C GLN A 95 5.32 2.89 12.49
N ILE A 96 5.86 2.42 11.36
CA ILE A 96 7.08 2.99 10.77
C ILE A 96 6.78 4.02 9.67
N SER A 97 5.58 3.97 9.09
CA SER A 97 5.22 4.87 8.00
C SER A 97 3.71 5.03 7.89
N ARG A 98 3.31 6.24 7.51
CA ARG A 98 1.99 6.57 6.96
C ARG A 98 2.21 7.18 5.59
N TYR A 99 1.45 6.74 4.60
CA TYR A 99 1.49 7.29 3.25
C TYR A 99 0.08 7.53 2.71
N TYR A 100 -0.01 8.43 1.75
CA TYR A 100 -1.25 8.75 1.05
C TYR A 100 -1.22 8.19 -0.37
N TYR A 101 -2.36 8.29 -1.04
CA TYR A 101 -2.53 7.80 -2.40
C TYR A 101 -2.62 8.97 -3.37
N GLY A 102 -1.95 8.81 -4.52
CA GLY A 102 -2.20 9.61 -5.70
C GLY A 102 -3.33 8.97 -6.50
N VAL A 103 -4.28 9.79 -6.94
CA VAL A 103 -5.27 9.43 -7.94
C VAL A 103 -4.62 9.65 -9.29
N ALA A 104 -4.11 8.58 -9.89
CA ALA A 104 -3.37 8.62 -11.14
C ALA A 104 -4.25 8.25 -12.33
N VAL A 105 -4.03 8.94 -13.44
CA VAL A 105 -4.65 8.65 -14.73
C VAL A 105 -3.61 8.61 -15.83
N THR A 106 -3.86 7.77 -16.84
CA THR A 106 -3.05 7.76 -18.06
C THR A 106 -3.14 9.09 -18.80
N ASN A 107 -2.13 9.40 -19.60
CA ASN A 107 -2.10 10.62 -20.41
C ASN A 107 -3.15 10.63 -21.55
N GLU A 108 -3.64 9.46 -21.96
CA GLU A 108 -4.67 9.31 -23.01
C GLU A 108 -6.04 9.85 -22.59
N ILE A 109 -6.33 9.89 -21.29
CA ILE A 109 -7.54 10.53 -20.79
C ILE A 109 -7.31 12.05 -20.86
N PRO A 110 -8.14 12.83 -21.58
CA PRO A 110 -7.96 14.27 -21.76
C PRO A 110 -8.42 15.05 -20.52
N ALA A 111 -7.97 14.63 -19.34
CA ALA A 111 -8.25 15.27 -18.06
C ALA A 111 -6.93 15.65 -17.37
N GLN A 112 -6.78 16.94 -17.06
CA GLN A 112 -5.59 17.47 -16.39
C GLN A 112 -5.77 17.57 -14.87
N ASN A 113 -7.01 17.50 -14.38
CA ASN A 113 -7.35 17.61 -12.98
C ASN A 113 -8.58 16.76 -12.66
N TRP A 114 -8.91 16.68 -11.38
CA TRP A 114 -10.03 15.89 -10.87
C TRP A 114 -11.37 16.24 -11.52
N ASP A 115 -11.72 17.51 -11.66
CA ASP A 115 -13.04 17.93 -12.15
C ASP A 115 -13.21 17.57 -13.64
N ALA A 116 -12.17 17.79 -14.44
CA ALA A 116 -12.12 17.37 -15.84
C ALA A 116 -12.22 15.84 -15.97
N PHE A 117 -11.60 15.08 -15.06
CA PHE A 117 -11.70 13.63 -15.04
C PHE A 117 -13.13 13.17 -14.74
N ILE A 118 -13.79 13.76 -13.73
CA ILE A 118 -15.18 13.42 -13.40
C ILE A 118 -16.12 13.75 -14.55
N ALA A 119 -15.97 14.91 -15.20
CA ALA A 119 -16.76 15.26 -16.38
C ALA A 119 -16.54 14.25 -17.52
N TYR A 120 -15.29 13.92 -17.83
CA TYR A 120 -14.95 12.93 -18.84
C TYR A 120 -15.54 11.54 -18.53
N ALA A 121 -15.43 11.10 -17.27
CA ALA A 121 -15.92 9.81 -16.80
C ALA A 121 -17.45 9.71 -16.89
N LYS A 122 -18.18 10.76 -16.51
CA LYS A 122 -19.65 10.81 -16.63
C LYS A 122 -20.12 10.80 -18.09
N ALA A 123 -19.36 11.40 -18.99
CA ALA A 123 -19.65 11.36 -20.44
C ALA A 123 -19.30 10.00 -21.08
N ASN A 124 -18.52 9.15 -20.39
CA ASN A 124 -18.01 7.88 -20.92
C ASN A 124 -18.21 6.72 -19.92
N PRO A 125 -19.45 6.43 -19.51
CA PRO A 125 -19.72 5.41 -18.51
C PRO A 125 -19.20 4.04 -18.97
N GLY A 126 -18.52 3.32 -18.07
CA GLY A 126 -17.98 1.98 -18.31
C GLY A 126 -16.71 1.92 -19.18
N LYS A 127 -16.30 3.03 -19.80
CA LYS A 127 -15.12 3.07 -20.69
C LYS A 127 -13.79 3.29 -19.95
N ILE A 128 -13.84 3.70 -18.69
CA ILE A 128 -12.63 3.89 -17.87
C ILE A 128 -12.29 2.58 -17.18
N ASN A 129 -11.13 2.01 -17.54
CA ASN A 129 -10.58 0.85 -16.87
C ASN A 129 -9.78 1.30 -15.65
N TYR A 130 -10.10 0.76 -14.47
CA TYR A 130 -9.31 0.99 -13.26
C TYR A 130 -8.53 -0.26 -12.83
N ALA A 131 -7.28 -0.04 -12.44
CA ALA A 131 -6.39 -1.11 -12.03
C ALA A 131 -6.53 -1.48 -10.55
N THR A 132 -6.44 -2.77 -10.24
CA THR A 132 -6.33 -3.29 -8.87
C THR A 132 -5.28 -4.38 -8.78
N VAL A 133 -4.77 -4.65 -7.58
CA VAL A 133 -3.87 -5.80 -7.33
C VAL A 133 -4.63 -7.02 -6.78
N GLY A 134 -5.90 -7.15 -7.16
CA GLY A 134 -6.78 -8.24 -6.73
C GLY A 134 -7.90 -7.79 -5.80
N ALA A 135 -8.77 -8.75 -5.47
CA ALA A 135 -9.94 -8.52 -4.64
C ALA A 135 -9.55 -8.02 -3.25
N GLY A 136 -10.18 -6.93 -2.80
CA GLY A 136 -9.95 -6.40 -1.46
C GLY A 136 -8.68 -5.58 -1.30
N SER A 137 -7.98 -5.27 -2.40
CA SER A 137 -6.85 -4.37 -2.31
C SER A 137 -7.30 -2.95 -1.94
N ALA A 138 -6.44 -2.19 -1.26
CA ALA A 138 -6.72 -0.79 -0.96
C ALA A 138 -7.08 -0.01 -2.25
N GLN A 139 -6.41 -0.30 -3.36
CA GLN A 139 -6.65 0.33 -4.66
C GLN A 139 -8.07 0.05 -5.17
N GLU A 140 -8.57 -1.19 -5.06
CA GLU A 140 -9.96 -1.51 -5.40
C GLU A 140 -10.95 -0.78 -4.49
N ILE A 141 -10.74 -0.86 -3.16
CA ILE A 141 -11.64 -0.25 -2.17
C ILE A 141 -11.73 1.25 -2.41
N LEU A 142 -10.59 1.93 -2.58
CA LEU A 142 -10.54 3.37 -2.76
C LEU A 142 -11.12 3.80 -4.10
N ALA A 143 -10.81 3.10 -5.20
CA ALA A 143 -11.40 3.39 -6.51
C ALA A 143 -12.93 3.24 -6.48
N ARG A 144 -13.45 2.18 -5.84
CA ARG A 144 -14.90 1.96 -5.70
C ARG A 144 -15.57 2.99 -4.79
N GLN A 145 -14.91 3.41 -3.71
CA GLN A 145 -15.44 4.50 -2.87
C GLN A 145 -15.51 5.82 -3.64
N LEU A 146 -14.48 6.16 -4.42
CA LEU A 146 -14.48 7.35 -5.26
C LEU A 146 -15.55 7.28 -6.36
N ALA A 147 -15.72 6.12 -6.98
CA ALA A 147 -16.79 5.88 -7.96
C ALA A 147 -18.16 6.13 -7.35
N LYS A 148 -18.42 5.57 -6.16
CA LYS A 148 -19.67 5.74 -5.43
C LYS A 148 -19.93 7.19 -5.04
N LEU A 149 -18.90 7.92 -4.57
CA LEU A 149 -19.04 9.31 -4.14
C LEU A 149 -19.30 10.27 -5.30
N THR A 150 -18.79 9.96 -6.50
CA THR A 150 -18.87 10.87 -7.65
C THR A 150 -19.89 10.46 -8.71
N GLY A 151 -20.43 9.24 -8.60
CA GLY A 151 -21.39 8.68 -9.56
C GLY A 151 -20.78 8.33 -10.90
N ILE A 152 -19.47 8.06 -10.96
CA ILE A 152 -18.81 7.58 -12.18
C ILE A 152 -18.87 6.06 -12.27
N ASP A 153 -18.91 5.54 -13.49
CA ASP A 153 -18.88 4.11 -13.77
C ASP A 153 -17.55 3.71 -14.43
N MET A 154 -16.89 2.69 -13.86
CA MET A 154 -15.55 2.26 -14.26
C MET A 154 -15.46 0.73 -14.24
N THR A 155 -14.72 0.18 -15.20
CA THR A 155 -14.49 -1.26 -15.39
C THR A 155 -13.23 -1.71 -14.65
N LYS A 156 -13.33 -2.77 -13.84
CA LYS A 156 -12.20 -3.31 -13.07
C LYS A 156 -11.25 -4.11 -13.95
N VAL A 157 -9.95 -3.88 -13.81
CA VAL A 157 -8.88 -4.71 -14.40
C VAL A 157 -7.92 -5.20 -13.30
N PRO A 158 -7.87 -6.51 -13.01
CA PRO A 158 -6.98 -7.06 -11.98
C PRO A 158 -5.56 -7.30 -12.51
N TYR A 159 -4.57 -7.04 -11.67
CA TYR A 159 -3.14 -7.25 -11.93
C TYR A 159 -2.48 -8.07 -10.82
N LYS A 160 -1.33 -8.69 -11.13
CA LYS A 160 -0.52 -9.45 -10.16
C LYS A 160 0.26 -8.54 -9.20
N GLY A 161 0.50 -7.28 -9.57
CA GLY A 161 1.21 -6.32 -8.73
C GLY A 161 1.23 -4.91 -9.32
N GLY A 162 1.70 -3.95 -8.51
CA GLY A 162 1.73 -2.53 -8.88
C GLY A 162 2.67 -2.19 -10.04
N ALA A 163 3.73 -2.99 -10.27
CA ALA A 163 4.68 -2.75 -11.37
C ALA A 163 4.01 -2.95 -12.75
N ASP A 164 3.23 -4.02 -12.90
CA ASP A 164 2.47 -4.30 -14.11
C ASP A 164 1.44 -3.20 -14.38
N ILE A 165 0.73 -2.76 -13.32
CA ILE A 165 -0.22 -1.64 -13.39
C ILE A 165 0.46 -0.38 -13.91
N MET A 166 1.62 -0.03 -13.34
CA MET A 166 2.32 1.19 -13.73
C MET A 166 2.75 1.16 -15.19
N THR A 167 3.23 0.02 -15.67
CA THR A 167 3.60 -0.18 -17.08
C THR A 167 2.40 0.06 -17.99
N ASP A 168 1.27 -0.58 -17.69
CA ASP A 168 0.06 -0.48 -18.50
C ASP A 168 -0.62 0.89 -18.41
N LEU A 169 -0.55 1.56 -17.25
CA LEU A 169 -1.08 2.91 -17.06
C LEU A 169 -0.32 3.93 -17.90
N MET A 170 1.01 3.85 -17.92
CA MET A 170 1.85 4.71 -18.77
C MET A 170 1.65 4.41 -20.27
N ALA A 171 1.32 3.16 -20.61
CA ALA A 171 1.05 2.73 -21.97
C ALA A 171 -0.41 2.91 -22.42
N GLY A 172 -1.30 3.43 -21.57
CA GLY A 172 -2.71 3.65 -21.89
C GLY A 172 -3.60 2.41 -21.84
N ARG A 173 -3.08 1.23 -21.50
CA ARG A 173 -3.85 -0.02 -21.46
C ARG A 173 -4.83 -0.08 -20.28
N VAL A 174 -4.54 0.67 -19.22
CA VAL A 174 -5.46 0.93 -18.12
C VAL A 174 -5.48 2.44 -17.85
N HIS A 175 -6.62 2.96 -17.40
CA HIS A 175 -6.86 4.40 -17.45
C HIS A 175 -6.74 5.08 -16.07
N PHE A 176 -7.09 4.37 -15.00
CA PHE A 176 -7.21 4.93 -13.65
C PHE A 176 -6.54 4.03 -12.61
N TYR A 177 -5.81 4.63 -11.67
CA TYR A 177 -5.15 3.89 -10.60
C TYR A 177 -5.01 4.74 -9.33
N VAL A 178 -5.55 4.24 -8.21
CA VAL A 178 -5.29 4.83 -6.89
C VAL A 178 -4.06 4.16 -6.32
N SER A 179 -2.91 4.85 -6.30
CA SER A 179 -1.62 4.25 -5.99
C SER A 179 -0.92 4.93 -4.82
N PRO A 180 -0.14 4.22 -3.99
CA PRO A 180 0.78 4.86 -3.06
C PRO A 180 1.62 5.92 -3.78
N THR A 181 1.72 7.11 -3.21
CA THR A 181 2.41 8.25 -3.84
C THR A 181 3.86 7.94 -4.17
N LEU A 182 4.54 7.13 -3.35
CA LEU A 182 5.91 6.67 -3.58
C LEU A 182 6.08 5.97 -4.94
N ALA A 183 5.05 5.29 -5.45
CA ALA A 183 5.11 4.57 -6.72
C ALA A 183 4.77 5.46 -7.94
N VAL A 184 3.80 6.37 -7.81
CA VAL A 184 3.32 7.19 -8.95
C VAL A 184 4.07 8.51 -9.11
N LEU A 185 4.61 9.08 -8.02
CA LEU A 185 5.21 10.41 -8.06
C LEU A 185 6.43 10.51 -8.99
N PRO A 186 7.35 9.53 -9.08
CA PRO A 186 8.44 9.58 -10.05
C PRO A 186 7.94 9.60 -11.50
N GLN A 187 6.90 8.83 -11.82
CA GLN A 187 6.35 8.75 -13.17
C GLN A 187 5.57 10.02 -13.55
N TYR A 188 4.88 10.61 -12.59
CA TYR A 188 4.26 11.92 -12.73
C TYR A 188 5.30 13.01 -13.04
N LYS A 189 6.40 13.06 -12.27
CA LYS A 189 7.49 14.02 -12.52
C LYS A 189 8.17 13.81 -13.88
N ALA A 190 8.19 12.57 -14.36
CA ALA A 190 8.69 12.22 -15.70
C ALA A 190 7.68 12.48 -16.83
N GLY A 191 6.49 13.01 -16.53
CA GLY A 191 5.43 13.31 -17.51
C GLY A 191 4.78 12.07 -18.14
N LYS A 192 4.97 10.88 -17.55
CA LYS A 192 4.47 9.60 -18.11
C LYS A 192 3.01 9.31 -17.77
N LEU A 193 2.48 10.00 -16.77
CA LEU A 193 1.09 9.93 -16.32
C LEU A 193 0.71 11.25 -15.63
N ARG A 194 -0.56 11.41 -15.26
CA ARG A 194 -1.02 12.52 -14.42
C ARG A 194 -1.46 12.01 -13.05
N ILE A 195 -1.18 12.80 -12.01
CA ILE A 195 -1.83 12.64 -10.72
C ILE A 195 -2.83 13.80 -10.60
N ILE A 196 -4.11 13.47 -10.62
CA ILE A 196 -5.20 14.46 -10.73
C ILE A 196 -5.79 14.88 -9.38
N ALA A 197 -5.49 14.12 -8.33
CA ALA A 197 -5.76 14.48 -6.95
C ALA A 197 -4.92 13.61 -5.98
N VAL A 198 -4.83 14.02 -4.72
CA VAL A 198 -4.25 13.21 -3.64
C VAL A 198 -5.24 13.01 -2.49
N THR A 199 -5.11 11.89 -1.79
CA THR A 199 -5.98 11.53 -0.65
C THR A 199 -5.50 12.07 0.70
N SER A 200 -4.43 12.88 0.69
CA SER A 200 -3.89 13.54 1.88
C SER A 200 -4.79 14.70 2.34
N PRO A 201 -4.76 15.04 3.64
CA PRO A 201 -5.53 16.18 4.15
C PRO A 201 -5.00 17.51 3.58
N GLU A 202 -3.72 17.56 3.25
CA GLU A 202 -3.01 18.71 2.69
C GLU A 202 -2.24 18.27 1.44
N ARG A 203 -1.86 19.22 0.60
CA ARG A 203 -1.06 18.93 -0.60
C ARG A 203 0.29 18.33 -0.23
N LEU A 204 0.83 17.49 -1.11
CA LEU A 204 2.12 16.87 -0.86
C LEU A 204 3.25 17.89 -1.06
N PRO A 205 4.20 18.06 -0.13
CA PRO A 205 5.35 18.95 -0.33
C PRO A 205 6.16 18.64 -1.58
N ALA A 206 6.19 17.37 -2.00
CA ALA A 206 6.92 16.92 -3.18
C ALA A 206 6.18 17.14 -4.51
N ALA A 207 4.93 17.59 -4.48
CA ALA A 207 4.08 17.98 -5.61
C ALA A 207 2.96 18.96 -5.15
N PRO A 208 3.32 20.18 -4.74
CA PRO A 208 2.39 21.16 -4.16
C PRO A 208 1.35 21.70 -5.16
N GLU A 209 1.55 21.47 -6.45
CA GLU A 209 0.61 21.81 -7.51
C GLU A 209 -0.61 20.88 -7.57
N ILE A 210 -0.52 19.68 -6.98
CA ILE A 210 -1.61 18.69 -7.01
C ILE A 210 -2.57 18.96 -5.85
N GLN A 211 -3.83 19.23 -6.17
CA GLN A 211 -4.89 19.45 -5.19
C GLN A 211 -5.26 18.17 -4.44
N THR A 212 -5.67 18.32 -3.19
CA THR A 212 -6.29 17.23 -2.44
C THR A 212 -7.73 16.99 -2.92
N LEU A 213 -8.28 15.83 -2.59
CA LEU A 213 -9.72 15.59 -2.79
C LEU A 213 -10.59 16.47 -1.87
N THR A 214 -10.09 16.87 -0.70
CA THR A 214 -10.82 17.76 0.22
C THR A 214 -10.97 19.17 -0.35
N GLU A 215 -9.97 19.69 -1.07
CA GLU A 215 -10.05 20.95 -1.83
C GLU A 215 -11.10 20.89 -2.96
N LYS A 216 -11.54 19.69 -3.35
CA LYS A 216 -12.60 19.43 -4.34
C LYS A 216 -13.95 19.13 -3.71
N SER A 217 -14.13 19.43 -2.43
CA SER A 217 -15.34 19.13 -1.66
C SER A 217 -15.67 17.64 -1.60
N ILE A 218 -14.68 16.77 -1.81
CA ILE A 218 -14.80 15.31 -1.65
C ILE A 218 -14.17 14.93 -0.30
N PRO A 219 -14.96 14.58 0.74
CA PRO A 219 -14.46 14.29 2.09
C PRO A 219 -13.76 12.91 2.13
N PHE A 220 -12.60 12.82 1.48
CA PHE A 220 -11.91 11.55 1.19
C PHE A 220 -10.44 11.59 1.60
N VAL A 221 -10.21 11.75 2.90
CA VAL A 221 -8.88 11.53 3.48
C VAL A 221 -8.68 10.04 3.69
N ARG A 222 -7.68 9.46 3.02
CA ARG A 222 -7.38 8.02 3.07
C ARG A 222 -5.88 7.79 3.05
N PHE A 223 -5.39 6.98 3.98
CA PHE A 223 -3.98 6.67 4.10
C PHE A 223 -3.76 5.16 4.16
N GLY A 224 -2.59 4.72 3.71
CA GLY A 224 -2.03 3.43 4.07
C GLY A 224 -1.02 3.62 5.20
N TRP A 225 -0.81 2.58 5.97
CA TRP A 225 0.24 2.54 6.98
C TRP A 225 1.05 1.25 6.87
N LEU A 226 2.30 1.33 7.29
CA LEU A 226 3.25 0.23 7.46
C LEU A 226 3.72 0.22 8.91
N GLY A 227 3.87 -0.97 9.45
CA GLY A 227 4.36 -1.21 10.80
C GLY A 227 5.29 -2.40 10.87
N ILE A 228 5.91 -2.54 12.03
CA ILE A 228 6.60 -3.74 12.45
C ILE A 228 5.71 -4.42 13.47
N CYS A 229 5.51 -5.71 13.28
CA CYS A 229 4.74 -6.57 14.17
C CYS A 229 5.52 -7.85 14.44
N ALA A 230 5.14 -8.56 15.50
CA ALA A 230 5.57 -9.92 15.78
C ALA A 230 4.35 -10.83 15.96
N GLY A 231 4.57 -12.12 16.20
CA GLY A 231 3.49 -13.00 16.67
C GLY A 231 3.10 -12.67 18.11
N ALA A 232 1.81 -12.76 18.42
CA ALA A 232 1.30 -12.67 19.78
C ALA A 232 1.98 -13.72 20.69
N GLY A 233 2.33 -13.30 21.90
CA GLY A 233 3.14 -14.08 22.84
C GLY A 233 4.65 -13.83 22.74
N THR A 234 5.12 -12.96 21.83
CA THR A 234 6.51 -12.50 21.85
C THR A 234 6.78 -11.73 23.17
N PRO A 235 7.88 -12.02 23.90
CA PRO A 235 8.15 -11.38 25.18
C PRO A 235 8.12 -9.86 25.12
N GLN A 236 7.43 -9.24 26.09
CA GLN A 236 7.34 -7.78 26.19
C GLN A 236 8.71 -7.07 26.25
N PRO A 237 9.73 -7.61 26.95
CA PRO A 237 11.07 -7.01 26.91
C PRO A 237 11.70 -6.96 25.52
N ILE A 238 11.28 -7.82 24.58
CA ILE A 238 11.74 -7.79 23.19
C ILE A 238 10.93 -6.79 22.37
N ILE A 239 9.61 -6.71 22.59
CA ILE A 239 8.72 -5.77 21.90
C ILE A 239 9.07 -4.32 22.26
N ALA A 240 9.51 -4.07 23.49
CA ALA A 240 9.79 -2.73 24.02
C ALA A 240 11.19 -2.18 23.69
N LEU A 241 12.03 -2.92 22.95
CA LEU A 241 13.33 -2.46 22.44
C LEU A 241 13.17 -1.44 21.31
#